data_AF-A0A7J8DQ52-F1
#
_entry.id   AF-A0A7J8DQ52-F1
#
_cell.length_a   1.000
_cell.length_b   1.000
_cell.length_c   1.000
_cell.angle_alpha   90.00
_cell.angle_beta   90.00
_cell.angle_gamma   90.00
#
_symmetry.space_group_name_H-M   'P 1'
#
loop_
_entity.id
_entity.type
_entity.pdbx_description
1 polymer ?
#
loop_
_entity_poly.entity_id
_entity_poly.type
_entity_poly.pdbx_seq_one_letter_code
_entity_poly.pdbx_strand_id
1 'polypeptide(L)'
;MTARGTPSRFLTSVLHNGLGRYVQQLQRLSFSLSRDAPSSRGAREFVEREVADFARQNPGVVIYVNPRPCSVPRIVAEYREWSRAVAGRRAAELG
;
A
#
# COMPACT_ATOMS: atom_id res chain seq x y z
N MET A 1 14.39 -22.43 1.41
CA MET A 1 14.88 -21.33 0.54
C MET A 1 16.07 -20.69 1.25
N THR A 2 17.27 -20.76 0.67
CA THR A 2 18.52 -20.28 1.28
C THR A 2 18.91 -18.90 0.72
N ALA A 3 19.57 -18.07 1.53
CA ALA A 3 19.92 -16.68 1.21
C ALA A 3 20.80 -16.48 -0.03
N ARG A 4 21.39 -17.56 -0.58
CA ARG A 4 22.34 -17.51 -1.71
C ARG A 4 21.72 -17.11 -3.06
N GLY A 5 20.38 -17.06 -3.18
CA GLY A 5 19.69 -16.68 -4.41
C GLY A 5 18.78 -15.46 -4.31
N THR A 6 18.80 -14.73 -3.17
CA THR A 6 17.89 -13.59 -2.94
C THR A 6 18.72 -12.33 -2.71
N PRO A 7 18.38 -11.17 -3.31
CA PRO A 7 19.12 -9.93 -3.08
C PRO A 7 19.06 -9.53 -1.59
N SER A 8 20.19 -9.05 -1.07
CA SER A 8 20.30 -8.53 0.30
C SER A 8 20.52 -7.02 0.29
N ARG A 9 20.20 -6.37 1.41
CA ARG A 9 20.50 -4.96 1.67
C ARG A 9 20.84 -4.76 3.14
N PHE A 10 21.68 -3.77 3.44
CA PHE A 10 21.89 -3.34 4.81
C PHE A 10 20.69 -2.55 5.33
N LEU A 11 20.50 -2.56 6.65
CA LEU A 11 19.49 -1.76 7.31
C LEU A 11 19.86 -0.28 7.20
N THR A 12 18.93 0.53 6.70
CA THR A 12 19.09 1.97 6.56
C THR A 12 17.74 2.66 6.77
N SER A 13 17.77 3.91 7.26
CA SER A 13 16.59 4.76 7.44
C SER A 13 16.46 5.73 6.27
N VAL A 14 15.22 5.91 5.77
CA VAL A 14 14.93 6.90 4.73
C VAL A 14 15.09 8.29 5.33
N LEU A 15 15.98 9.11 4.76
CA LEU A 15 16.24 10.48 5.21
C LEU A 15 16.56 10.61 6.71
N HIS A 16 17.18 9.59 7.31
CA HIS A 16 17.46 9.54 8.75
C HIS A 16 16.21 9.79 9.63
N ASN A 17 15.06 9.27 9.18
CA ASN A 17 13.80 9.37 9.90
C ASN A 17 13.96 8.88 11.35
N GLY A 18 13.45 9.67 12.31
CA GLY A 18 13.54 9.38 13.73
C GLY A 18 14.71 10.03 14.48
N LEU A 19 15.70 10.63 13.81
CA LEU A 19 16.77 11.38 14.51
C LEU A 19 16.31 12.77 14.99
N GLY A 20 15.54 13.49 14.16
CA GLY A 20 15.01 14.81 14.51
C GLY A 20 13.51 14.76 14.76
N ARG A 21 12.73 14.51 13.70
CA ARG A 21 11.29 14.26 13.80
C ARG A 21 10.91 13.05 12.97
N TYR A 22 9.86 12.37 13.39
CA TYR A 22 9.24 11.34 12.59
C TYR A 22 8.43 11.96 11.44
N VAL A 23 8.63 11.42 10.23
CA VAL A 23 7.80 11.72 9.05
C VAL A 23 7.22 10.41 8.53
N GLN A 24 5.90 10.38 8.37
CA GLN A 24 5.20 9.25 7.78
C GLN A 24 5.63 9.06 6.32
N GLN A 25 6.07 7.84 5.98
CA GLN A 25 6.62 7.53 4.65
C GLN A 25 5.55 7.23 3.61
N LEU A 26 4.40 6.70 4.05
CA LEU A 26 3.25 6.44 3.20
C LEU A 26 2.62 7.76 2.79
N GLN A 27 2.49 7.99 1.49
CA GLN A 27 1.89 9.21 0.93
C GLN A 27 0.49 8.96 0.39
N ARG A 28 0.29 7.82 -0.29
CA ARG A 28 -0.98 7.54 -0.96
C ARG A 28 -1.36 6.08 -0.87
N LEU A 29 -2.65 5.83 -0.66
CA LEU A 29 -3.29 4.54 -0.85
C LEU A 29 -4.34 4.64 -1.94
N SER A 30 -4.28 3.74 -2.92
CA SER A 30 -5.29 3.62 -3.97
C SER A 30 -5.94 2.25 -3.90
N PHE A 31 -7.22 2.22 -3.55
CA PHE A 31 -8.06 1.04 -3.50
C PHE A 31 -8.78 0.85 -4.83
N SER A 32 -8.66 -0.34 -5.39
CA SER A 32 -9.47 -0.79 -6.53
C SER A 32 -10.26 -2.01 -6.11
N LEU A 33 -11.58 -1.87 -6.08
CA LEU A 33 -12.48 -2.88 -5.54
C LEU A 33 -13.76 -2.94 -6.38
N SER A 34 -14.38 -4.12 -6.40
CA SER A 34 -15.64 -4.34 -7.11
C SER A 34 -16.83 -4.16 -6.18
N ARG A 35 -17.93 -3.63 -6.72
CA ARG A 35 -19.19 -3.50 -6.01
C ARG A 35 -19.81 -4.87 -5.72
N ASP A 36 -19.77 -5.77 -6.69
CA ASP A 36 -20.59 -7.00 -6.66
C ASP A 36 -19.76 -8.25 -6.38
N ALA A 37 -18.46 -8.24 -6.70
CA ALA A 37 -17.64 -9.44 -6.55
C ALA A 37 -17.50 -9.84 -5.06
N PRO A 38 -17.68 -11.13 -4.72
CA PRO A 38 -17.55 -11.61 -3.35
C PRO A 38 -16.11 -11.46 -2.83
N SER A 39 -15.11 -11.54 -3.73
CA SER A 39 -13.69 -11.32 -3.42
C SER A 39 -13.40 -9.90 -2.89
N SER A 40 -14.24 -8.91 -3.23
CA SER A 40 -14.10 -7.52 -2.77
C SER A 40 -14.90 -7.23 -1.50
N ARG A 41 -15.57 -8.22 -0.88
CA ARG A 41 -16.41 -8.01 0.31
C ARG A 41 -15.65 -7.37 1.47
N GLY A 42 -14.48 -7.90 1.84
CA GLY A 42 -13.68 -7.35 2.94
C GLY A 42 -13.18 -5.94 2.66
N ALA A 43 -12.76 -5.67 1.42
CA ALA A 43 -12.33 -4.32 1.02
C ALA A 43 -13.49 -3.31 1.07
N ARG A 44 -14.72 -3.72 0.72
CA ARG A 44 -15.92 -2.89 0.85
C ARG A 44 -16.22 -2.57 2.31
N GLU A 45 -16.22 -3.59 3.18
CA GLU A 45 -16.49 -3.40 4.61
C GLU A 45 -15.48 -2.44 5.26
N PHE A 46 -14.19 -2.57 4.93
CA PHE A 46 -13.16 -1.63 5.37
C PHE A 46 -13.44 -0.19 4.90
N VAL A 47 -13.82 -0.02 3.64
CA VAL A 47 -14.15 1.30 3.07
C VAL A 47 -15.41 1.90 3.70
N GLU A 48 -16.37 1.08 4.11
CA GLU A 48 -17.61 1.56 4.73
C GLU A 48 -17.42 1.94 6.20
N ARG A 49 -16.58 1.21 6.93
CA ARG A 49 -16.50 1.32 8.40
C ARG A 49 -15.23 1.97 8.91
N GLU A 50 -14.08 1.70 8.29
CA GLU A 50 -12.77 1.96 8.90
C GLU A 50 -11.95 3.04 8.17
N VAL A 51 -12.17 3.23 6.86
CA VAL A 51 -11.32 4.13 6.05
C VAL A 51 -11.35 5.58 6.54
N ALA A 52 -12.49 6.04 7.05
CA ALA A 52 -12.63 7.40 7.57
C ALA A 52 -11.82 7.59 8.86
N ASP A 53 -11.84 6.62 9.76
CA ASP A 53 -11.06 6.66 10.99
C ASP A 53 -9.57 6.52 10.72
N PHE A 54 -9.20 5.65 9.78
CA PHE A 54 -7.83 5.54 9.31
C PHE A 54 -7.31 6.86 8.71
N ALA A 55 -8.13 7.57 7.91
CA ALA A 55 -7.77 8.87 7.36
C ALA A 55 -7.61 9.95 8.44
N ARG A 56 -8.45 9.93 9.48
CA ARG A 56 -8.34 10.86 10.63
C ARG A 56 -7.07 10.63 11.44
N GLN A 57 -6.69 9.37 11.64
CA GLN A 57 -5.46 9.02 12.36
C GLN A 57 -4.20 9.34 11.56
N ASN A 58 -4.29 9.35 10.23
CA ASN A 58 -3.16 9.53 9.33
C ASN A 58 -3.41 10.67 8.33
N PRO A 59 -3.43 11.94 8.78
CA PRO A 59 -3.77 13.09 7.92
C PRO A 59 -2.76 13.32 6.79
N GLY A 60 -1.57 12.73 6.86
CA GLY A 60 -0.56 12.78 5.81
C GLY A 60 -0.75 11.77 4.68
N VAL A 61 -1.73 10.84 4.77
CA VAL A 61 -2.04 9.86 3.71
C VAL A 61 -3.23 10.34 2.89
N VAL A 62 -3.06 10.40 1.57
CA VAL A 62 -4.20 10.57 0.65
C VAL A 62 -4.76 9.21 0.25
N ILE A 63 -6.07 9.04 0.40
CA ILE A 63 -6.75 7.78 0.09
C ILE A 63 -7.68 7.96 -1.11
N TYR A 64 -7.48 7.14 -2.14
CA TYR A 64 -8.40 7.04 -3.26
C TYR A 64 -9.16 5.72 -3.21
N VAL A 65 -10.47 5.80 -3.41
CA VAL A 65 -11.35 4.65 -3.56
C VAL A 65 -11.88 4.65 -4.98
N ASN A 66 -11.45 3.67 -5.78
CA ASN A 66 -11.90 3.47 -7.15
C ASN A 66 -12.78 2.22 -7.25
N PRO A 67 -14.11 2.36 -7.13
CA PRO A 67 -15.04 1.27 -7.36
C PRO A 67 -15.07 0.94 -8.86
N ARG A 68 -14.53 -0.21 -9.24
CA ARG A 68 -14.49 -0.67 -10.63
C ARG A 68 -14.71 -2.17 -10.72
N PRO A 69 -15.28 -2.70 -11.83
CA PRO A 69 -15.36 -4.14 -12.02
C PRO A 69 -13.98 -4.79 -11.95
N CYS A 70 -13.75 -5.63 -10.95
CA CYS A 70 -12.52 -6.41 -10.80
C CYS A 70 -12.77 -7.72 -10.07
N SER A 71 -12.16 -8.80 -10.54
CA SER A 71 -12.26 -10.11 -9.89
C SER A 71 -11.42 -10.22 -8.63
N VAL A 72 -10.34 -9.42 -8.52
CA VAL A 72 -9.44 -9.39 -7.36
C VAL A 72 -9.24 -7.94 -6.93
N PRO A 73 -9.60 -7.56 -5.69
CA PRO A 73 -9.34 -6.21 -5.20
C PRO A 73 -7.84 -5.97 -5.08
N ARG A 74 -7.39 -4.74 -5.35
CA ARG A 74 -5.98 -4.36 -5.24
C ARG A 74 -5.83 -3.05 -4.50
N ILE A 75 -4.79 -3.00 -3.67
CA ILE A 75 -4.35 -1.80 -2.96
C ILE A 75 -2.95 -1.43 -3.48
N VAL A 76 -2.78 -0.18 -3.87
CA VAL A 76 -1.49 0.38 -4.28
C VAL A 76 -1.07 1.41 -3.25
N ALA A 77 0.11 1.21 -2.67
CA ALA A 77 0.72 2.13 -1.72
C ALA A 77 1.88 2.87 -2.39
N GLU A 78 1.86 4.20 -2.29
CA GLU A 78 2.96 5.05 -2.76
C GLU A 78 3.70 5.60 -1.54
N TYR A 79 5.00 5.36 -1.51
CA TYR A 79 5.88 5.84 -0.45
C TYR A 79 6.71 6.99 -0.99
N ARG A 80 7.11 7.91 -0.11
CA ARG A 80 7.82 9.15 -0.45
C ARG A 80 9.08 8.95 -1.32
N GLU A 81 9.84 7.88 -1.05
CA GLU A 81 11.06 7.54 -1.80
C GLU A 81 10.78 6.55 -2.96
N TRP A 82 9.63 5.86 -2.93
CA TRP A 82 9.34 4.76 -3.86
C TRP A 82 7.96 4.93 -4.51
N SER A 83 8.00 5.34 -5.78
CA SER A 83 6.83 5.79 -6.55
C SER A 83 5.77 4.73 -6.87
N ARG A 84 5.87 3.47 -6.39
CA ARG A 84 4.77 2.46 -6.43
C ARG A 84 5.14 1.13 -5.77
N ALA A 85 4.62 0.86 -4.57
CA ALA A 85 4.55 -0.49 -4.03
C ALA A 85 3.16 -1.06 -4.32
N VAL A 86 3.09 -2.01 -5.26
CA VAL A 86 1.84 -2.74 -5.56
C VAL A 86 1.83 -4.01 -4.71
N ALA A 87 0.92 -4.10 -3.74
CA ALA A 87 0.63 -5.38 -3.11
C ALA A 87 -0.02 -6.29 -4.17
N GLY A 88 0.73 -7.31 -4.62
CA GLY A 88 0.20 -8.38 -5.47
C GLY A 88 0.74 -8.53 -6.90
N ARG A 89 1.83 -7.85 -7.30
CA ARG A 89 2.59 -8.21 -8.52
C ARG A 89 3.90 -7.42 -8.61
N ARG A 90 5.03 -8.04 -8.24
CA ARG A 90 6.39 -7.67 -8.68
C ARG A 90 7.41 -8.74 -8.25
N ALA A 91 7.26 -9.94 -8.82
CA ALA A 91 8.29 -10.98 -8.79
C ALA A 91 8.49 -11.68 -10.16
N ALA A 92 7.84 -11.18 -11.22
CA ALA A 92 8.10 -11.58 -12.59
C ALA A 92 8.25 -10.29 -13.39
N GLU A 93 9.18 -10.29 -14.35
CA GLU A 93 9.67 -9.13 -15.11
C GLU A 93 10.77 -8.31 -14.42
N LEU A 94 11.92 -8.96 -14.22
CA LEU A 94 13.22 -8.39 -14.61
C LEU A 94 14.14 -9.56 -15.00
N GLY A 95 14.50 -9.61 -16.29
CA GLY A 95 15.71 -10.22 -16.87
C GLY A 95 16.07 -11.64 -16.47
#